data_AF-A0A963YIZ4-F1
#
_entry.id   AF-A0A963YIZ4-F1
#
_cell.length_a   1.000
_cell.length_b   1.000
_cell.length_c   1.000
_cell.angle_alpha   90.00
_cell.angle_beta   90.00
_cell.angle_gamma   90.00
#
_symmetry.space_group_name_H-M   'P 1'
#
loop_
_entity.id
_entity.type
_entity.pdbx_description
1 polymer ?
#
loop_
_entity_poly.entity_id
_entity_poly.type
_entity_poly.pdbx_seq_one_letter_code
_entity_poly.pdbx_strand_id
1 'polypeptide(L)'
;MLGPGKAQLLARIRDTGSISAAGREMGMSYKRAWLLVEEMNSAFRDPLVASARGGPGGGGARLTEAGEAVLSLYAEILDRARRATADQIALLEAMLRGGPDMSEGK
;
A
#
# COMPACT_ATOMS: atom_id res chain seq x y z
N MET A 1 4.14 -12.40 -1.38
CA MET A 1 2.79 -12.09 -1.90
C MET A 1 2.43 -10.65 -1.55
N LEU A 2 2.01 -9.83 -2.53
CA LEU A 2 1.64 -8.42 -2.32
C LEU A 2 0.17 -8.33 -1.88
N GLY A 3 -0.09 -7.67 -0.76
CA GLY A 3 -1.43 -7.43 -0.23
C GLY A 3 -1.62 -5.97 0.17
N PRO A 4 -2.81 -5.59 0.67
CA PRO A 4 -3.20 -4.19 0.84
C PRO A 4 -2.25 -3.42 1.78
N GLY A 5 -1.80 -4.04 2.87
CA GLY A 5 -0.84 -3.40 3.78
C GLY A 5 0.52 -3.12 3.14
N LYS A 6 1.03 -4.05 2.30
CA LYS A 6 2.31 -3.85 1.60
C LYS A 6 2.18 -2.80 0.50
N ALA A 7 1.10 -2.81 -0.27
CA ALA A 7 0.81 -1.79 -1.27
C ALA A 7 0.64 -0.39 -0.63
N GLN A 8 -0.06 -0.31 0.51
CA GLN A 8 -0.20 0.94 1.26
C GLN A 8 1.14 1.44 1.78
N LEU A 9 2.03 0.55 2.25
CA LEU A 9 3.38 0.94 2.66
C LEU A 9 4.19 1.53 1.49
N LEU A 10 4.14 0.92 0.29
CA LEU A 10 4.81 1.46 -0.90
C LEU A 10 4.27 2.84 -1.27
N ALA A 11 2.94 3.02 -1.30
CA ALA A 11 2.31 4.31 -1.58
C ALA A 11 2.74 5.38 -0.57
N ARG A 12 2.76 5.04 0.72
CA ARG A 12 3.18 5.97 1.79
C ARG A 12 4.67 6.32 1.68
N ILE A 13 5.52 5.38 1.28
CA ILE A 13 6.95 5.66 1.03
C ILE A 13 7.11 6.60 -0.15
N ARG A 14 6.37 6.40 -1.24
CA ARG A 14 6.35 7.32 -2.39
C ARG A 14 5.98 8.73 -1.97
N ASP A 15 4.92 8.88 -1.17
CA ASP A 15 4.38 10.18 -0.80
C ASP A 15 5.25 10.90 0.27
N THR A 16 5.85 10.16 1.20
CA THR A 16 6.63 10.74 2.32
C THR A 16 8.14 10.79 2.10
N GLY A 17 8.65 10.02 1.13
CA GLY A 17 10.10 9.85 0.95
C GLY A 17 10.81 9.14 2.11
N SER A 18 10.10 8.49 3.03
CA SER A 18 10.70 7.89 4.24
C SER A 18 9.97 6.62 4.71
N ILE A 19 10.73 5.54 4.92
CA ILE A 19 10.21 4.31 5.56
C ILE A 19 9.72 4.60 6.99
N SER A 20 10.39 5.51 7.71
CA SER A 20 10.02 5.85 9.07
C SER A 20 8.70 6.63 9.13
N ALA A 21 8.48 7.58 8.22
CA ALA A 21 7.25 8.35 8.15
C ALA A 21 6.08 7.46 7.70
N ALA A 22 6.27 6.67 6.65
CA ALA A 22 5.28 5.70 6.19
C ALA A 22 4.88 4.71 7.29
N GLY A 23 5.85 4.18 8.04
CA GLY A 23 5.57 3.31 9.19
C GLY A 23 4.73 4.00 10.27
N ARG A 24 5.06 5.26 10.62
CA ARG A 24 4.29 6.05 11.60
C ARG A 24 2.85 6.30 11.14
N GLU A 25 2.64 6.67 9.87
CA GLU A 25 1.30 6.89 9.31
C GLU A 25 0.44 5.62 9.31
N MET A 26 1.08 4.45 9.22
CA MET A 26 0.41 3.15 9.29
C MET A 26 0.32 2.58 10.71
N GLY A 27 0.65 3.35 11.74
CA GLY A 27 0.59 2.90 13.14
C GLY A 27 1.55 1.75 13.46
N MET A 28 2.68 1.65 12.76
CA MET A 28 3.67 0.59 12.96
C MET A 28 5.08 1.12 13.31
N SER A 29 5.87 0.29 13.98
CA SER A 29 7.26 0.63 14.29
C SER A 29 8.12 0.70 13.04
N TYR A 30 9.18 1.51 13.07
CA TYR A 30 10.18 1.57 12.00
C TYR A 30 10.73 0.17 11.66
N LYS A 31 11.05 -0.64 12.67
CA LYS A 31 11.55 -2.02 12.47
C LYS A 31 10.57 -2.86 11.66
N ARG A 32 9.26 -2.75 11.94
CA ARG A 32 8.22 -3.47 11.18
C ARG A 32 8.13 -2.98 9.74
N ALA A 33 8.11 -1.66 9.52
CA ALA A 33 8.09 -1.08 8.18
C ALA A 33 9.33 -1.49 7.36
N TRP A 34 10.51 -1.46 7.98
CA TRP A 34 11.76 -1.88 7.34
C TRP A 34 11.74 -3.36 6.96
N LEU A 35 11.31 -4.25 7.86
CA LEU A 35 11.21 -5.69 7.55
C LEU A 35 10.25 -5.97 6.38
N LEU A 36 9.13 -5.23 6.28
CA LEU A 36 8.22 -5.35 5.15
C LEU A 36 8.84 -4.87 3.85
N VAL A 37 9.64 -3.80 3.88
CA VAL A 37 10.38 -3.33 2.71
C VAL A 37 11.40 -4.37 2.26
N GLU A 38 12.17 -4.95 3.18
CA GLU A 38 13.14 -6.01 2.85
C GLU A 38 12.45 -7.27 2.29
N GLU A 39 11.32 -7.66 2.87
CA GLU A 39 10.50 -8.76 2.34
C GLU A 39 10.04 -8.47 0.91
N MET A 40 9.61 -7.24 0.61
CA MET A 40 9.22 -6.86 -0.74
C MET A 40 10.41 -6.81 -1.69
N ASN A 41 11.52 -6.20 -1.30
CA ASN A 41 12.72 -6.12 -2.13
C ASN A 41 13.31 -7.49 -2.46
N SER A 42 13.19 -8.46 -1.56
CA SER A 42 13.65 -9.84 -1.80
C SER A 42 12.65 -10.71 -2.56
N ALA A 43 11.36 -10.38 -2.54
CA ALA A 43 10.31 -11.15 -3.19
C ALA A 43 10.15 -10.85 -4.70
N PHE A 44 10.66 -9.71 -5.17
CA PHE A 44 10.59 -9.28 -6.56
C PHE A 44 11.96 -9.41 -7.24
N ARG A 45 11.96 -9.46 -8.58
CA ARG A 45 13.21 -9.56 -9.37
C ARG A 45 14.11 -8.34 -9.17
N ASP A 46 13.48 -7.17 -9.09
CA ASP A 46 14.13 -5.89 -8.83
C ASP A 46 13.63 -5.33 -7.50
N PRO A 47 14.48 -4.62 -6.74
CA PRO A 47 14.06 -4.00 -5.49
C PRO A 47 12.95 -2.99 -5.77
N LEU A 48 11.90 -2.98 -4.94
CA LEU A 48 10.78 -2.03 -5.08
C LEU A 48 11.08 -0.69 -4.41
N VAL A 49 11.92 -0.68 -3.38
CA VAL A 49 12.29 0.52 -2.64
C VAL A 49 13.80 0.67 -2.63
N ALA A 50 14.28 1.80 -3.12
CA ALA A 50 15.65 2.25 -2.92
C ALA A 50 15.71 3.12 -1.66
N SER A 51 16.57 2.76 -0.70
CA SER A 51 16.80 3.55 0.51
C SER A 51 18.26 3.95 0.64
N ALA A 52 18.51 5.19 1.04
CA ALA A 52 19.82 5.62 1.48
C ALA A 52 19.95 5.27 2.97
N ARG A 53 20.99 4.51 3.35
CA ARG A 53 21.30 4.33 4.78
C ARG A 53 21.66 5.67 5.39
N GLY A 54 21.00 6.01 6.51
CA GLY A 54 20.99 7.35 7.08
C GLY A 54 22.33 7.85 7.59
N GLY A 55 22.72 9.04 7.11
CA GLY A 55 23.58 9.98 7.80
C GLY A 55 22.76 11.05 8.56
N PRO A 56 23.39 12.14 9.03
CA PRO A 56 22.79 13.14 9.94
C PRO A 56 21.48 13.79 9.49
N GLY A 57 21.15 13.73 8.19
CA GLY A 57 19.92 14.29 7.60
C GLY A 57 18.73 13.31 7.49
N GLY A 58 18.87 12.08 7.99
CA GLY A 58 17.85 11.04 7.81
C GLY A 58 17.94 10.37 6.43
N GLY A 59 18.04 9.05 6.42
CA GLY A 59 18.05 8.28 5.18
C GLY A 59 16.73 8.44 4.43
N GLY A 60 16.80 8.86 3.16
CA GLY A 60 15.63 8.92 2.28
C GLY A 60 15.27 7.54 1.74
N ALA A 61 14.01 7.35 1.39
CA ALA A 61 13.51 6.17 0.68
C ALA A 61 12.61 6.59 -0.47
N ARG A 62 12.75 5.93 -1.61
CA ARG A 62 11.92 6.17 -2.80
C ARG A 62 11.57 4.86 -3.45
N LEU A 63 10.44 4.82 -4.14
CA LEU A 63 10.16 3.70 -5.03
C LEU A 63 11.17 3.69 -6.18
N THR A 64 11.55 2.49 -6.59
CA THR A 64 12.22 2.28 -7.87
C THR A 64 11.19 2.28 -8.99
N GLU A 65 11.64 2.23 -10.24
CA GLU A 65 10.74 2.01 -11.38
C GLU A 65 9.91 0.72 -11.23
N ALA A 66 10.53 -0.36 -10.76
CA ALA A 66 9.83 -1.60 -10.44
C ALA A 66 8.80 -1.41 -9.31
N GLY A 67 9.13 -0.62 -8.29
CA GLY A 67 8.21 -0.28 -7.20
C GLY A 67 6.97 0.46 -7.68
N GLU A 68 7.14 1.47 -8.53
CA GLU A 68 6.03 2.21 -9.15
C GLU A 68 5.18 1.31 -10.05
N ALA A 69 5.81 0.49 -10.89
CA ALA A 69 5.10 -0.44 -11.76
C ALA A 69 4.25 -1.45 -10.98
N VAL A 70 4.81 -2.04 -9.92
CA VAL A 70 4.11 -2.98 -9.05
C VAL A 70 2.92 -2.31 -8.35
N LEU A 71 3.11 -1.08 -7.84
CA LEU A 71 2.04 -0.33 -7.18
C LEU A 71 0.90 0.01 -8.15
N SER A 72 1.22 0.44 -9.38
CA SER A 72 0.24 0.71 -10.43
C SER A 72 -0.54 -0.55 -10.84
N LEU A 73 0.15 -1.66 -11.09
CA LEU A 73 -0.50 -2.93 -11.44
C LEU A 73 -1.44 -3.42 -10.33
N TYR A 74 -1.03 -3.27 -9.07
CA TYR A 74 -1.89 -3.63 -7.93
C TYR A 74 -3.17 -2.77 -7.89
N ALA A 75 -3.04 -1.46 -8.13
CA ALA A 75 -4.20 -0.56 -8.20
C ALA A 75 -5.15 -0.92 -9.36
N GLU A 76 -4.61 -1.24 -10.54
CA GLU A 76 -5.39 -1.69 -11.69
C GLU A 76 -6.12 -3.01 -11.43
N ILE A 77 -5.46 -3.97 -10.76
CA ILE A 77 -6.08 -5.23 -10.36
C ILE A 77 -7.28 -4.98 -9.45
N LEU A 78 -7.14 -4.08 -8.46
CA LEU A 78 -8.22 -3.74 -7.55
C LEU A 78 -9.38 -3.02 -8.27
N ASP A 79 -9.10 -2.12 -9.19
CA ASP A 79 -10.14 -1.44 -9.98
C ASP A 79 -10.91 -2.43 -10.85
N ARG A 80 -10.19 -3.32 -11.55
CA ARG A 80 -10.81 -4.39 -12.36
C ARG A 80 -11.64 -5.33 -11.51
N ALA A 81 -11.11 -5.78 -10.37
CA ALA A 81 -11.84 -6.64 -9.45
C ALA A 81 -13.12 -5.96 -8.98
N ARG A 82 -13.04 -4.70 -8.51
CA ARG A 82 -14.20 -3.92 -8.07
C ARG A 82 -15.28 -3.83 -9.15
N ARG A 83 -14.90 -3.52 -10.39
CA ARG A 83 -15.83 -3.43 -11.52
C ARG A 83 -16.46 -4.78 -11.85
N ALA A 84 -15.65 -5.84 -11.90
CA ALA A 84 -16.11 -7.18 -12.26
C ALA A 84 -17.03 -7.81 -11.21
N THR A 85 -16.94 -7.37 -9.95
CA THR A 85 -17.74 -7.89 -8.84
C THR A 85 -18.82 -6.93 -8.35
N ALA A 86 -19.06 -5.81 -9.05
CA ALA A 86 -19.93 -4.74 -8.57
C ALA A 86 -21.37 -5.22 -8.31
N ASP A 87 -21.94 -6.00 -9.25
CA ASP A 87 -23.30 -6.52 -9.14
C ASP A 87 -23.43 -7.51 -7.97
N GLN A 88 -22.44 -8.38 -7.79
CA GLN A 88 -22.42 -9.36 -6.70
C GLN A 88 -22.27 -8.67 -5.34
N ILE A 89 -21.45 -7.63 -5.25
CA ILE A 89 -21.32 -6.81 -4.04
C ILE A 89 -22.66 -6.14 -3.71
N ALA A 90 -23.34 -5.53 -4.69
CA ALA A 90 -24.63 -4.89 -4.48
C ALA A 90 -25.71 -5.89 -4.00
N LEU A 91 -25.69 -7.13 -4.53
CA LEU A 91 -26.56 -8.20 -4.05
C LEU A 91 -26.27 -8.58 -2.59
N LEU A 92 -25.00 -8.69 -2.21
CA LEU A 92 -24.60 -8.97 -0.82
C LEU A 92 -25.02 -7.84 0.12
N GLU A 93 -24.85 -6.58 -0.29
CA GLU A 93 -25.24 -5.39 0.48
C GLU A 93 -26.75 -5.38 0.74
N ALA A 94 -27.57 -5.76 -0.25
CA ALA A 94 -29.03 -5.86 -0.10
C ALA A 94 -29.46 -6.94 0.90
N MET A 95 -28.60 -7.92 1.20
CA MET A 95 -28.87 -9.00 2.17
C MET A 95 -28.49 -8.63 3.61
N LEU A 96 -27.75 -7.52 3.83
CA LEU A 96 -27.36 -7.07 5.16
C LEU A 96 -28.58 -6.54 5.93
N ARG A 97 -28.69 -6.89 7.23
CA ARG A 97 -29.72 -6.29 8.10
C ARG A 97 -29.32 -4.86 8.44
N GLY A 98 -29.95 -3.92 7.73
CA GLY A 98 -29.66 -2.49 7.80
C GLY A 98 -29.11 -2.04 6.45
N GLY A 99 -29.98 -1.42 5.63
CA GLY A 99 -29.61 -0.86 4.34
C GLY A 99 -28.51 0.21 4.47
N PRO A 100 -27.91 0.64 3.34
CA PRO A 100 -26.70 1.45 3.37
C PRO A 100 -26.93 2.74 4.15
N ASP A 101 -26.22 2.87 5.27
CA ASP A 101 -26.09 4.12 6.00
C ASP A 101 -25.27 5.08 5.13
N MET A 102 -25.99 5.87 4.32
CA MET A 102 -25.44 6.99 3.57
C MET A 102 -25.16 8.15 4.54
N SER A 103 -24.18 7.97 5.44
CA SER A 103 -23.71 9.02 6.34
C SER A 103 -22.18 9.09 6.41
N GLU A 104 -21.53 9.28 5.26
CA GLU A 104 -20.21 9.94 5.24
C GLU A 104 -20.26 11.16 4.31
N GLY A 105 -20.54 12.31 4.93
CA GLY A 105 -20.60 13.62 4.33
C GLY A 105 -20.61 14.69 5.42
N LYS A 106 -19.52 14.81 6.16
CA LYS A 106 -19.20 16.02 6.93
C LYS A 106 -17.70 16.27 6.95
#